data_AF-A0A842ZU39-F1
#
_entry.id   AF-A0A842ZU39-F1
#
_cell.length_a   1.000
_cell.length_b   1.000
_cell.length_c   1.000
_cell.angle_alpha   90.00
_cell.angle_beta   90.00
_cell.angle_gamma   90.00
#
_symmetry.space_group_name_H-M   'P 1'
#
loop_
_entity.id
_entity.type
_entity.pdbx_description
1 polymer ?
#
loop_
_entity_poly.entity_id
_entity_poly.type
_entity_poly.pdbx_seq_one_letter_code
_entity_poly.pdbx_strand_id
1 'polypeptide(L)'
;MKTNTMILVFCTILFIGNSMFPLVQGLQNDSETFVLPLKQEKRNSLETLVLPSSFSWRDINGTDFTTPIRNQNPYPSCETFALVAAVETMVQYNVGYPFGCDLSEAHLFFYSGGNIDWGSYPENDTRFLKEYGVPDEACWPYPQDKYQYPLNTTSPDWKNRTVKISDWCYLPDDPVAIKTALVTNGPVPSYFLVYQDFLYHEKGIYQHRWGKARGAHYMAIVGYNDDPGYWIVKNSWGTDYQEDGWVKIKYGECGIGKKSFYLTGVYGRFPINYVDDNNTNGPWDGTKEHPFHTIQEAVNHVYNGYTIYVRNGTYDEHVIINKTINLDGENKNTTIIDGGGMDDVVTVSVPGVKISGMTIQNSGTQTYNAGLKTLSLNSNVTIENTIIQNNAIGIYLNYAYEQSWNIVQNNSIQNNTKGIYAHWANSNQITGNRITMNDENGIEMEHCKRSNITGNIISDNGDCGIYLRGASNENRINGKNTIRNNTIGLKLTESNKNVISSNNFINNSIQAFFFNAFFTKWKSNYWDDWSHFRPRMVRGSIGIRELPWVNFDWHPIRKPYNISLVDSYPLPHHFS
;
A
#
# COMPACT_ATOMS: atom_id res chain seq x y z
N MET A 1 11.02 -14.39 -16.31
CA MET A 1 11.70 -15.37 -15.42
C MET A 1 13.11 -15.69 -15.93
N LYS A 2 14.06 -14.75 -15.84
CA LYS A 2 15.51 -14.98 -16.02
C LYS A 2 16.28 -13.84 -15.35
N THR A 3 16.38 -13.83 -14.03
CA THR A 3 17.27 -12.89 -13.28
C THR A 3 17.75 -13.42 -11.92
N ASN A 4 17.09 -14.38 -11.27
CA ASN A 4 17.44 -14.78 -9.89
C ASN A 4 18.68 -15.68 -9.73
N THR A 5 19.36 -16.07 -10.81
CA THR A 5 20.50 -17.01 -10.73
C THR A 5 21.81 -16.36 -10.26
N MET A 6 21.91 -15.02 -10.26
CA MET A 6 23.19 -14.33 -10.05
C MET A 6 23.55 -13.99 -8.59
N ILE A 7 22.61 -14.13 -7.64
CA ILE A 7 22.80 -13.65 -6.25
C ILE A 7 23.45 -14.70 -5.33
N LEU A 8 23.31 -16.00 -5.62
CA LEU A 8 23.79 -17.07 -4.72
C LEU A 8 25.30 -17.34 -4.79
N VAL A 9 26.04 -16.72 -5.71
CA VAL A 9 27.49 -16.97 -5.87
C VAL A 9 28.35 -16.16 -4.89
N PHE A 10 27.76 -15.17 -4.19
CA PHE A 10 28.53 -14.18 -3.46
C PHE A 10 28.61 -14.42 -1.94
N CYS A 11 27.63 -15.07 -1.29
CA CYS A 11 27.67 -15.37 0.16
C CYS A 11 28.58 -16.54 0.61
N THR A 12 29.67 -16.86 -0.10
CA THR A 12 30.53 -18.01 0.23
C THR A 12 32.00 -17.67 0.38
N ILE A 13 32.43 -17.13 1.54
CA ILE A 13 33.82 -17.29 2.05
C ILE A 13 33.85 -17.41 3.60
N LEU A 14 34.20 -18.63 4.05
CA LEU A 14 34.90 -19.06 5.28
C LEU A 14 34.29 -18.87 6.69
N PHE A 15 33.78 -19.98 7.24
CA PHE A 15 33.99 -20.35 8.64
C PHE A 15 34.75 -21.68 8.70
N ILE A 16 36.08 -21.61 8.69
CA ILE A 16 36.96 -22.63 9.27
C ILE A 16 38.06 -21.88 10.01
N GLY A 17 38.09 -21.96 11.33
CA GLY A 17 39.15 -21.33 12.13
C GLY A 17 38.86 -21.29 13.62
N ASN A 18 39.11 -22.40 14.30
CA ASN A 18 39.34 -22.43 15.75
C ASN A 18 40.59 -21.57 16.08
N SER A 19 40.46 -20.64 17.02
CA SER A 19 41.59 -20.24 17.89
C SER A 19 41.08 -19.54 19.15
N MET A 20 41.51 -20.09 20.28
CA MET A 20 41.24 -19.66 21.65
C MET A 20 42.13 -18.48 22.11
N PHE A 21 41.65 -17.82 23.18
CA PHE A 21 42.33 -17.02 24.23
C PHE A 21 42.51 -15.48 24.05
N PRO A 22 42.62 -14.70 25.16
CA PRO A 22 42.20 -14.91 26.56
C PRO A 22 41.38 -13.75 27.17
N LEU A 23 40.78 -14.04 28.34
CA LEU A 23 40.16 -13.13 29.30
C LEU A 23 41.09 -11.98 29.76
N VAL A 24 40.47 -10.83 30.07
CA VAL A 24 41.00 -9.84 31.02
C VAL A 24 39.95 -9.59 32.11
N GLN A 25 40.37 -9.79 33.36
CA GLN A 25 39.64 -9.49 34.59
C GLN A 25 40.07 -8.15 35.20
N GLY A 26 39.17 -7.54 35.98
CA GLY A 26 39.43 -6.53 37.02
C GLY A 26 38.99 -5.11 36.60
N LEU A 27 38.34 -4.28 37.40
CA LEU A 27 38.12 -4.23 38.86
C LEU A 27 36.90 -3.32 39.19
N GLN A 28 36.55 -3.33 40.47
CA GLN A 28 35.28 -3.03 41.13
C GLN A 28 35.18 -1.61 41.73
N ASN A 29 33.96 -1.28 42.23
CA ASN A 29 33.54 -0.27 43.22
C ASN A 29 33.24 1.15 42.74
N ASP A 30 32.27 1.90 43.26
CA ASP A 30 31.05 1.72 44.09
C ASP A 30 30.45 3.14 44.20
N SER A 31 29.12 3.28 44.25
CA SER A 31 28.45 4.12 45.26
C SER A 31 26.93 4.12 45.07
N GLU A 32 26.27 3.86 46.19
CA GLU A 32 24.85 3.67 46.42
C GLU A 32 24.08 5.00 46.45
N THR A 33 22.77 4.95 46.18
CA THR A 33 21.79 5.64 47.02
C THR A 33 20.50 4.82 47.17
N PHE A 34 20.16 4.60 48.42
CA PHE A 34 19.05 3.84 49.00
C PHE A 34 17.70 4.59 48.87
N VAL A 35 16.62 3.90 48.51
CA VAL A 35 15.24 4.26 48.90
C VAL A 35 14.50 2.98 49.34
N LEU A 36 13.85 3.07 50.51
CA LEU A 36 13.28 1.99 51.33
C LEU A 36 12.00 1.34 50.76
N PRO A 37 11.63 0.12 51.21
CA PRO A 37 10.74 -0.79 50.49
C PRO A 37 9.27 -0.70 50.94
N LEU A 38 8.33 -0.83 50.00
CA LEU A 38 6.92 -1.06 50.29
C LEU A 38 6.46 -2.41 49.69
N LYS A 39 6.32 -3.37 50.62
CA LYS A 39 5.54 -4.62 50.59
C LYS A 39 5.31 -5.30 49.22
N GLN A 40 6.13 -6.32 49.02
CA GLN A 40 5.97 -7.36 48.01
C GLN A 40 4.86 -8.34 48.45
N GLU A 41 3.65 -8.18 47.91
CA GLU A 41 2.71 -9.31 47.83
C GLU A 41 3.14 -10.21 46.67
N LYS A 42 3.69 -11.38 47.01
CA LYS A 42 3.94 -12.49 46.09
C LYS A 42 2.61 -12.93 45.45
N ARG A 43 2.32 -12.44 44.25
CA ARG A 43 1.38 -13.11 43.34
C ARG A 43 2.15 -14.13 42.53
N ASN A 44 2.34 -15.31 43.11
CA ASN A 44 2.70 -16.52 42.37
C ASN A 44 1.48 -16.98 41.57
N SER A 45 1.43 -16.63 40.29
CA SER A 45 0.68 -17.36 39.28
C SER A 45 1.39 -17.14 37.94
N LEU A 46 2.37 -18.00 37.65
CA LEU A 46 2.81 -18.23 36.28
C LEU A 46 1.62 -18.83 35.54
N GLU A 47 0.83 -18.00 34.87
CA GLU A 47 -0.02 -18.49 33.79
C GLU A 47 0.93 -19.10 32.76
N THR A 48 0.90 -20.43 32.62
CA THR A 48 1.59 -21.10 31.52
C THR A 48 0.96 -20.58 30.23
N LEU A 49 1.72 -19.80 29.44
CA LEU A 49 1.28 -19.32 28.14
C LEU A 49 0.85 -20.51 27.29
N VAL A 50 -0.44 -20.61 27.01
CA VAL A 50 -0.98 -21.63 26.09
C VAL A 50 -0.88 -21.06 24.69
N LEU A 51 -0.02 -21.64 23.87
CA LEU A 51 0.16 -21.22 22.48
C LEU A 51 -1.01 -21.72 21.62
N PRO A 52 -1.56 -20.89 20.73
CA PRO A 52 -2.58 -21.35 19.78
C PRO A 52 -2.00 -22.36 18.79
N SER A 53 -2.83 -23.19 18.18
CA SER A 53 -2.39 -24.13 17.12
C SER A 53 -1.99 -23.43 15.82
N SER A 54 -2.39 -22.16 15.65
CA SER A 54 -2.00 -21.31 14.54
C SER A 54 -1.95 -19.85 14.97
N PHE A 55 -1.02 -19.09 14.42
CA PHE A 55 -0.88 -17.66 14.68
C PHE A 55 -0.27 -16.97 13.46
N SER A 56 -0.66 -15.74 13.18
CA SER A 56 -0.10 -14.97 12.06
C SER A 56 -0.19 -13.48 12.34
N TRP A 57 0.94 -12.77 12.25
CA TRP A 57 0.97 -11.30 12.23
C TRP A 57 0.24 -10.70 11.02
N ARG A 58 -0.08 -11.52 10.02
CA ARG A 58 -0.93 -11.15 8.88
C ARG A 58 -2.42 -11.19 9.17
N ASP A 59 -2.80 -11.70 10.34
CA ASP A 59 -4.19 -11.81 10.78
C ASP A 59 -4.26 -11.78 12.31
N ILE A 60 -4.17 -10.57 12.85
CA ILE A 60 -4.47 -10.29 14.25
C ILE A 60 -5.89 -9.73 14.29
N ASN A 61 -6.86 -10.60 14.57
CA ASN A 61 -8.29 -10.27 14.59
C ASN A 61 -8.79 -9.61 13.29
N GLY A 62 -8.37 -10.12 12.13
CA GLY A 62 -8.74 -9.60 10.80
C GLY A 62 -7.86 -8.46 10.30
N THR A 63 -6.82 -8.06 11.05
CA THR A 63 -5.88 -7.00 10.65
C THR A 63 -4.51 -7.58 10.32
N ASP A 64 -3.98 -7.25 9.13
CA ASP A 64 -2.60 -7.55 8.75
C ASP A 64 -1.67 -6.44 9.25
N PHE A 65 -0.83 -6.75 10.22
CA PHE A 65 0.18 -5.82 10.76
C PHE A 65 1.53 -5.94 10.07
N THR A 66 1.65 -6.76 9.03
CA THR A 66 2.86 -6.82 8.22
C THR A 66 2.85 -5.75 7.13
N THR A 67 3.98 -5.56 6.47
CA THR A 67 4.16 -4.62 5.35
C THR A 67 4.28 -5.39 4.03
N PRO A 68 4.08 -4.73 2.86
CA PRO A 68 4.23 -5.38 1.56
C PRO A 68 5.56 -6.11 1.37
N ILE A 69 5.58 -7.12 0.50
CA ILE A 69 6.81 -7.80 0.10
C ILE A 69 7.72 -6.83 -0.66
N ARG A 70 9.00 -6.83 -0.30
CA ARG A 70 10.04 -6.07 -0.99
C ARG A 70 11.03 -7.00 -1.71
N ASN A 71 11.99 -6.41 -2.42
CA ASN A 71 13.01 -7.12 -3.17
C ASN A 71 14.40 -6.64 -2.75
N GLN A 72 15.22 -7.55 -2.21
CA GLN A 72 16.60 -7.28 -1.81
C GLN A 72 17.57 -7.14 -2.98
N ASN A 73 17.17 -7.48 -4.20
CA ASN A 73 18.03 -7.22 -5.35
C ASN A 73 18.25 -5.69 -5.45
N PRO A 74 19.51 -5.20 -5.52
CA PRO A 74 20.68 -5.90 -6.03
C PRO A 74 21.68 -6.45 -5.01
N TYR A 75 21.47 -6.32 -3.70
CA TYR A 75 22.49 -6.65 -2.70
C TYR A 75 22.16 -7.90 -1.87
N PRO A 76 23.17 -8.59 -1.32
CA PRO A 76 22.98 -9.72 -0.41
C PRO A 76 22.56 -9.24 0.99
N SER A 77 21.47 -8.50 1.12
CA SER A 77 21.06 -7.84 2.37
C SER A 77 19.89 -8.53 3.08
N CYS A 78 19.77 -9.85 2.98
CA CYS A 78 18.58 -10.55 3.47
C CYS A 78 18.34 -10.41 4.97
N GLU A 79 19.41 -10.32 5.76
CA GLU A 79 19.39 -10.11 7.20
C GLU A 79 18.64 -8.82 7.56
N THR A 80 18.95 -7.72 6.86
CA THR A 80 18.32 -6.42 7.15
C THR A 80 16.88 -6.36 6.69
N PHE A 81 16.51 -7.04 5.60
CA PHE A 81 15.10 -7.18 5.20
C PHE A 81 14.29 -7.99 6.23
N ALA A 82 14.86 -9.07 6.77
CA ALA A 82 14.21 -9.86 7.82
C ALA A 82 14.03 -9.05 9.11
N LEU A 83 15.05 -8.29 9.50
CA LEU A 83 15.02 -7.38 10.65
C LEU A 83 14.01 -6.25 10.49
N VAL A 84 14.07 -5.52 9.37
CA VAL A 84 13.17 -4.40 9.09
C VAL A 84 11.72 -4.87 9.02
N ALA A 85 11.44 -6.01 8.37
CA ALA A 85 10.10 -6.59 8.38
C ALA A 85 9.56 -6.88 9.79
N ALA A 86 10.42 -7.34 10.71
CA ALA A 86 10.05 -7.56 12.11
C ALA A 86 9.78 -6.22 12.83
N VAL A 87 10.67 -5.24 12.69
CA VAL A 87 10.54 -3.91 13.31
C VAL A 87 9.29 -3.20 12.81
N GLU A 88 9.05 -3.15 11.50
CA GLU A 88 7.86 -2.54 10.91
C GLU A 88 6.58 -3.16 11.46
N THR A 89 6.52 -4.49 11.56
CA THR A 89 5.37 -5.19 12.12
C THR A 89 5.14 -4.80 13.58
N MET A 90 6.22 -4.76 14.38
CA MET A 90 6.15 -4.32 15.78
C MET A 90 5.72 -2.86 15.93
N VAL A 91 6.20 -1.96 15.05
CA VAL A 91 5.81 -0.54 15.04
C VAL A 91 4.32 -0.39 14.74
N GLN A 92 3.83 -1.03 13.68
CA GLN A 92 2.41 -0.95 13.32
C GLN A 92 1.52 -1.51 14.43
N TYR A 93 1.92 -2.63 15.05
CA TYR A 93 1.19 -3.21 16.17
C TYR A 93 1.23 -2.31 17.42
N ASN A 94 2.38 -1.69 17.73
CA ASN A 94 2.50 -0.76 18.86
C ASN A 94 1.65 0.51 18.67
N VAL A 95 1.60 1.02 17.45
CA VAL A 95 0.70 2.12 17.07
C VAL A 95 -0.77 1.70 17.18
N GLY A 96 -1.07 0.43 16.88
CA GLY A 96 -2.42 -0.14 16.83
C GLY A 96 -3.10 0.06 15.47
N TYR A 97 -2.36 0.47 14.44
CA TYR A 97 -2.87 0.81 13.12
C TYR A 97 -1.85 0.46 12.02
N PRO A 98 -2.21 -0.35 10.98
CA PRO A 98 -1.30 -0.75 9.91
C PRO A 98 -1.15 0.35 8.84
N PHE A 99 -0.42 1.41 9.19
CA PHE A 99 -0.29 2.60 8.34
C PHE A 99 0.68 2.45 7.14
N GLY A 100 1.28 1.28 6.95
CA GLY A 100 2.30 1.05 5.93
C GLY A 100 3.66 1.63 6.31
N CYS A 101 4.12 1.29 7.52
CA CYS A 101 5.47 1.66 7.98
C CYS A 101 6.52 1.19 6.96
N ASP A 102 7.40 2.09 6.51
CA ASP A 102 8.42 1.81 5.49
C ASP A 102 9.77 2.30 5.99
N LEU A 103 10.59 1.37 6.49
CA LEU A 103 11.92 1.66 7.07
C LEU A 103 13.03 1.26 6.10
N SER A 104 14.18 1.92 6.20
CA SER A 104 15.26 1.76 5.23
C SER A 104 16.14 0.54 5.49
N GLU A 105 15.96 -0.53 4.71
CA GLU A 105 16.87 -1.69 4.72
C GLU A 105 18.28 -1.30 4.26
N ALA A 106 18.39 -0.35 3.33
CA ALA A 106 19.67 0.13 2.82
C ALA A 106 20.47 0.83 3.92
N HIS A 107 19.82 1.73 4.68
CA HIS A 107 20.48 2.39 5.79
C HIS A 107 20.98 1.38 6.82
N LEU A 108 20.11 0.45 7.26
CA LEU A 108 20.52 -0.57 8.22
C LEU A 108 21.69 -1.38 7.68
N PHE A 109 21.62 -1.85 6.43
CA PHE A 109 22.66 -2.68 5.81
C PHE A 109 24.01 -1.96 5.73
N PHE A 110 24.05 -0.75 5.18
CA PHE A 110 25.33 -0.07 4.96
C PHE A 110 25.93 0.50 6.26
N TYR A 111 25.11 1.01 7.18
CA TYR A 111 25.63 1.63 8.41
C TYR A 111 25.98 0.63 9.50
N SER A 112 25.40 -0.58 9.48
CA SER A 112 25.82 -1.68 10.35
C SER A 112 27.12 -2.36 9.87
N GLY A 113 27.63 -2.00 8.68
CA GLY A 113 28.85 -2.56 8.10
C GLY A 113 28.61 -3.73 7.13
N GLY A 114 27.42 -3.82 6.54
CA GLY A 114 27.11 -4.77 5.47
C GLY A 114 28.01 -4.60 4.25
N ASN A 115 28.30 -5.72 3.60
CA ASN A 115 29.20 -5.82 2.47
C ASN A 115 28.48 -6.37 1.24
N ILE A 116 28.61 -5.66 0.12
CA ILE A 116 27.92 -6.00 -1.12
C ILE A 116 28.33 -7.35 -1.73
N ASP A 117 29.47 -7.92 -1.32
CA ASP A 117 29.96 -9.20 -1.79
C ASP A 117 29.49 -10.38 -0.93
N TRP A 118 29.12 -10.18 0.34
CA TRP A 118 28.82 -11.33 1.21
C TRP A 118 27.71 -11.13 2.24
N GLY A 119 27.17 -9.92 2.38
CA GLY A 119 26.01 -9.61 3.23
C GLY A 119 26.37 -8.90 4.53
N SER A 120 25.53 -9.03 5.55
CA SER A 120 25.75 -8.46 6.88
C SER A 120 25.70 -9.52 7.97
N TYR A 121 26.13 -9.15 9.18
CA TYR A 121 26.07 -10.02 10.35
C TYR A 121 24.89 -9.58 11.23
N PRO A 122 23.94 -10.49 11.56
CA PRO A 122 22.79 -10.14 12.39
C PRO A 122 23.16 -9.44 13.70
N GLU A 123 24.27 -9.82 14.34
CA GLU A 123 24.75 -9.20 15.57
C GLU A 123 25.17 -7.73 15.41
N ASN A 124 25.71 -7.37 14.24
CA ASN A 124 26.04 -5.98 13.93
C ASN A 124 24.77 -5.19 13.63
N ASP A 125 23.87 -5.76 12.85
CA ASP A 125 22.61 -5.13 12.46
C ASP A 125 21.73 -4.85 13.68
N THR A 126 21.55 -5.83 14.58
CA THR A 126 20.75 -5.67 15.80
C THR A 126 21.40 -4.72 16.81
N ARG A 127 22.73 -4.74 16.95
CA ARG A 127 23.46 -3.77 17.79
C ARG A 127 23.29 -2.35 17.25
N PHE A 128 23.42 -2.16 15.95
CA PHE A 128 23.21 -0.85 15.32
C PHE A 128 21.75 -0.39 15.51
N LEU A 129 20.77 -1.27 15.31
CA LEU A 129 19.36 -0.99 15.50
C LEU A 129 19.02 -0.61 16.96
N LYS A 130 19.71 -1.20 17.94
CA LYS A 130 19.58 -0.86 19.36
C LYS A 130 20.22 0.50 19.69
N GLU A 131 21.43 0.75 19.21
CA GLU A 131 22.21 1.94 19.57
C GLU A 131 21.76 3.20 18.79
N TYR A 132 21.61 3.06 17.47
CA TYR A 132 21.35 4.17 16.53
C TYR A 132 19.96 4.12 15.92
N GLY A 133 19.42 2.93 15.66
CA GLY A 133 18.13 2.75 14.99
C GLY A 133 18.20 2.86 13.47
N VAL A 134 17.05 2.68 12.83
CA VAL A 134 16.88 2.76 11.38
C VAL A 134 15.87 3.86 11.03
N PRO A 135 16.16 4.75 10.06
CA PRO A 135 15.22 5.76 9.62
C PRO A 135 14.19 5.17 8.64
N ASP A 136 13.20 5.98 8.27
CA ASP A 136 12.27 5.66 7.20
C ASP A 136 12.95 5.52 5.83
N GLU A 137 12.30 4.82 4.91
CA GLU A 137 12.81 4.52 3.58
C GLU A 137 13.09 5.77 2.73
N ALA A 138 12.29 6.83 2.85
CA ALA A 138 12.54 8.06 2.11
C ALA A 138 13.83 8.77 2.55
N CYS A 139 14.33 8.48 3.75
CA CYS A 139 15.62 8.95 4.22
C CYS A 139 16.78 8.37 3.39
N TRP A 140 16.66 7.11 2.99
CA TRP A 140 17.61 6.43 2.12
C TRP A 140 16.96 5.24 1.39
N PRO A 141 16.44 5.47 0.17
CA PRO A 141 15.75 4.44 -0.56
C PRO A 141 16.65 3.26 -0.93
N TYR A 142 16.07 2.06 -0.93
CA TYR A 142 16.73 0.85 -1.35
C TYR A 142 17.11 0.93 -2.84
N PRO A 143 18.40 0.76 -3.20
CA PRO A 143 18.86 0.89 -4.57
C PRO A 143 18.17 -0.10 -5.51
N GLN A 144 17.81 0.37 -6.70
CA GLN A 144 17.21 -0.45 -7.76
C GLN A 144 18.27 -1.05 -8.69
N ASP A 145 19.48 -0.51 -8.66
CA ASP A 145 20.63 -0.96 -9.46
C ASP A 145 21.90 -0.97 -8.60
N LYS A 146 22.74 -2.01 -8.78
CA LYS A 146 24.00 -2.20 -8.05
C LYS A 146 24.99 -1.03 -8.17
N TYR A 147 24.88 -0.24 -9.24
CA TYR A 147 25.73 0.93 -9.51
C TYR A 147 25.29 2.19 -8.75
N GLN A 148 24.13 2.17 -8.10
CA GLN A 148 23.66 3.26 -7.23
C GLN A 148 24.31 3.15 -5.84
N TYR A 149 25.66 3.17 -5.78
CA TYR A 149 26.40 3.01 -4.53
C TYR A 149 26.18 4.24 -3.61
N PRO A 150 25.61 4.12 -2.40
CA PRO A 150 24.72 5.20 -1.97
C PRO A 150 25.07 5.87 -0.63
N LEU A 151 26.26 5.65 -0.07
CA LEU A 151 26.65 6.23 1.23
C LEU A 151 26.58 7.77 1.31
N ASN A 152 26.44 8.47 0.16
CA ASN A 152 26.34 9.93 0.09
C ASN A 152 24.92 10.47 -0.18
N THR A 153 23.89 9.62 -0.24
CA THR A 153 22.51 10.05 -0.52
C THR A 153 21.60 10.02 0.71
N THR A 154 22.11 9.57 1.85
CA THR A 154 21.36 9.56 3.12
C THR A 154 20.99 10.98 3.52
N SER A 155 19.72 11.18 3.91
CA SER A 155 19.27 12.49 4.39
C SER A 155 20.09 12.93 5.62
N PRO A 156 20.53 14.19 5.71
CA PRO A 156 21.43 14.66 6.77
C PRO A 156 20.80 14.60 8.18
N ASP A 157 19.48 14.58 8.25
CA ASP A 157 18.68 14.56 9.47
C ASP A 157 18.21 13.16 9.89
N TRP A 158 18.73 12.10 9.25
CA TRP A 158 18.32 10.70 9.49
C TRP A 158 18.27 10.33 10.98
N LYS A 159 19.19 10.84 11.79
CA LYS A 159 19.28 10.56 13.23
C LYS A 159 18.00 10.93 14.00
N ASN A 160 17.27 11.94 13.53
CA ASN A 160 16.04 12.42 14.14
C ASN A 160 14.79 11.62 13.71
N ARG A 161 14.95 10.66 12.80
CA ARG A 161 13.88 9.90 12.14
C ARG A 161 13.95 8.41 12.47
N THR A 162 14.76 8.03 13.47
CA THR A 162 15.08 6.63 13.73
C THR A 162 14.08 5.92 14.62
N VAL A 163 13.80 4.67 14.25
CA VAL A 163 13.15 3.66 15.09
C VAL A 163 14.22 2.74 15.66
N LYS A 164 14.11 2.42 16.95
CA LYS A 164 15.04 1.58 17.70
C LYS A 164 14.34 0.39 18.33
N ILE A 165 15.12 -0.63 18.65
CA ILE A 165 14.71 -1.73 19.53
C ILE A 165 15.32 -1.58 20.92
N SER A 166 14.65 -2.10 21.95
CA SER A 166 15.18 -2.06 23.31
C SER A 166 16.21 -3.16 23.55
N ASP A 167 15.96 -4.37 23.03
CA ASP A 167 16.93 -5.46 23.09
C ASP A 167 16.68 -6.53 22.03
N TRP A 168 17.58 -7.51 21.95
CA TRP A 168 17.44 -8.71 21.13
C TRP A 168 18.15 -9.90 21.78
N CYS A 169 17.72 -11.12 21.45
CA CYS A 169 18.39 -12.33 21.93
C CYS A 169 18.17 -13.53 21.00
N TYR A 170 19.20 -14.36 20.86
CA TYR A 170 19.10 -15.64 20.16
C TYR A 170 18.16 -16.59 20.89
N LEU A 171 17.32 -17.26 20.12
CA LEU A 171 16.44 -18.32 20.57
C LEU A 171 17.19 -19.67 20.54
N PRO A 172 16.86 -20.60 21.45
CA PRO A 172 17.27 -21.98 21.29
C PRO A 172 16.65 -22.55 20.00
N ASP A 173 17.28 -23.59 19.44
CA ASP A 173 16.79 -24.34 18.27
C ASP A 173 15.57 -25.21 18.64
N ASP A 174 14.50 -24.58 19.12
CA ASP A 174 13.27 -25.20 19.60
C ASP A 174 12.03 -24.49 18.99
N PRO A 175 11.16 -25.22 18.25
CA PRO A 175 9.93 -24.65 17.71
C PRO A 175 9.04 -23.99 18.75
N VAL A 176 9.00 -24.48 19.99
CA VAL A 176 8.17 -23.87 21.05
C VAL A 176 8.72 -22.50 21.42
N ALA A 177 10.04 -22.35 21.58
CA ALA A 177 10.66 -21.04 21.82
C ALA A 177 10.38 -20.02 20.69
N ILE A 178 10.42 -20.46 19.42
CA ILE A 178 10.09 -19.60 18.27
C ILE A 178 8.62 -19.18 18.30
N LYS A 179 7.70 -20.12 18.54
CA LYS A 179 6.26 -19.82 18.64
C LYS A 179 5.96 -18.87 19.80
N THR A 180 6.61 -19.07 20.94
CA THR A 180 6.49 -18.16 22.09
C THR A 180 6.93 -16.77 21.69
N ALA A 181 8.12 -16.61 21.11
CA ALA A 181 8.61 -15.31 20.64
C ALA A 181 7.69 -14.66 19.60
N LEU A 182 7.11 -15.43 18.68
CA LEU A 182 6.14 -14.91 17.71
C LEU A 182 4.93 -14.28 18.40
N VAL A 183 4.42 -14.91 19.45
CA VAL A 183 3.22 -14.46 20.18
C VAL A 183 3.55 -13.33 21.15
N THR A 184 4.72 -13.34 21.78
CA THR A 184 5.06 -12.39 22.86
C THR A 184 5.89 -11.19 22.43
N ASN A 185 6.61 -11.29 21.31
CA ASN A 185 7.59 -10.28 20.91
C ASN A 185 7.32 -9.69 19.52
N GLY A 186 7.02 -10.52 18.52
CA GLY A 186 6.90 -10.06 17.14
C GLY A 186 7.43 -11.09 16.14
N PRO A 187 7.50 -10.75 14.84
CA PRO A 187 8.13 -11.63 13.85
C PRO A 187 9.57 -11.98 14.22
N VAL A 188 9.99 -13.18 13.82
CA VAL A 188 11.29 -13.76 14.18
C VAL A 188 12.17 -13.87 12.93
N PRO A 189 13.20 -13.02 12.78
CA PRO A 189 14.24 -13.23 11.79
C PRO A 189 14.92 -14.59 11.99
N SER A 190 15.07 -15.35 10.92
CA SER A 190 15.51 -16.74 10.99
C SER A 190 16.38 -17.12 9.79
N TYR A 191 17.41 -17.91 10.05
CA TYR A 191 18.28 -18.47 9.04
C TYR A 191 17.53 -19.51 8.19
N PHE A 192 17.85 -19.57 6.90
CA PHE A 192 17.36 -20.56 5.97
C PHE A 192 18.46 -20.97 4.99
N LEU A 193 18.66 -22.27 4.80
CA LEU A 193 19.56 -22.80 3.79
C LEU A 193 18.82 -22.96 2.46
N VAL A 194 19.16 -22.13 1.49
CA VAL A 194 18.55 -22.17 0.16
C VAL A 194 19.10 -23.36 -0.62
N TYR A 195 18.20 -24.18 -1.16
CA TYR A 195 18.52 -25.26 -2.09
C TYR A 195 18.09 -24.89 -3.51
N GLN A 196 18.61 -25.63 -4.50
CA GLN A 196 18.28 -25.43 -5.91
C GLN A 196 16.77 -25.47 -6.19
N ASP A 197 16.06 -26.42 -5.58
CA ASP A 197 14.63 -26.63 -5.78
C ASP A 197 13.77 -25.50 -5.19
N PHE A 198 14.21 -24.85 -4.12
CA PHE A 198 13.55 -23.65 -3.59
C PHE A 198 13.41 -22.56 -4.64
N LEU A 199 14.41 -22.35 -5.50
CA LEU A 199 14.38 -21.33 -6.56
C LEU A 199 13.25 -21.55 -7.59
N TYR A 200 12.73 -22.77 -7.67
CA TYR A 200 11.67 -23.17 -8.59
C TYR A 200 10.37 -23.56 -7.87
N HIS A 201 10.30 -23.38 -6.55
CA HIS A 201 9.07 -23.63 -5.81
C HIS A 201 8.05 -22.54 -6.15
N GLU A 202 6.84 -22.94 -6.54
CA GLU A 202 5.80 -22.01 -7.02
C GLU A 202 4.67 -21.79 -6.01
N LYS A 203 4.30 -22.79 -5.20
CA LYS A 203 3.16 -22.66 -4.27
C LYS A 203 3.09 -23.78 -3.24
N GLY A 204 2.33 -23.53 -2.16
CA GLY A 204 2.11 -24.51 -1.10
C GLY A 204 3.31 -24.65 -0.16
N ILE A 205 3.26 -25.66 0.70
CA ILE A 205 4.25 -25.85 1.76
C ILE A 205 5.55 -26.41 1.17
N TYR A 206 6.61 -25.62 1.23
CA TYR A 206 7.93 -26.02 0.79
C TYR A 206 8.54 -27.06 1.74
N GLN A 207 9.12 -28.09 1.13
CA GLN A 207 9.95 -29.11 1.73
C GLN A 207 11.04 -29.45 0.70
N HIS A 208 12.30 -29.53 1.14
CA HIS A 208 13.39 -29.85 0.22
C HIS A 208 13.25 -31.28 -0.33
N ARG A 209 13.43 -31.43 -1.64
CA ARG A 209 13.32 -32.71 -2.35
C ARG A 209 14.55 -33.02 -3.18
N TRP A 210 15.19 -32.02 -3.77
CA TRP A 210 16.31 -32.26 -4.67
C TRP A 210 17.25 -31.07 -4.82
N GLY A 211 18.47 -31.36 -5.25
CA GLY A 211 19.46 -30.36 -5.63
C GLY A 211 20.36 -29.90 -4.49
N LYS A 212 21.44 -29.22 -4.85
CA LYS A 212 22.49 -28.83 -3.91
C LYS A 212 22.13 -27.55 -3.18
N ALA A 213 22.68 -27.40 -1.97
CA ALA A 213 22.69 -26.13 -1.25
C ALA A 213 23.32 -25.04 -2.13
N ARG A 214 22.72 -23.85 -2.11
CA ARG A 214 23.10 -22.70 -2.93
C ARG A 214 23.62 -21.53 -2.10
N GLY A 215 23.17 -21.38 -0.86
CA GLY A 215 23.61 -20.30 0.01
C GLY A 215 22.73 -20.18 1.24
N ALA A 216 23.20 -19.38 2.20
CA ALA A 216 22.40 -18.96 3.33
C ALA A 216 21.47 -17.81 2.93
N HIS A 217 20.37 -17.68 3.64
CA HIS A 217 19.39 -16.60 3.52
C HIS A 217 18.79 -16.32 4.88
N TYR A 218 18.36 -15.08 5.14
CA TYR A 218 17.57 -14.72 6.30
C TYR A 218 16.18 -14.25 5.87
N MET A 219 15.15 -14.72 6.57
CA MET A 219 13.76 -14.32 6.33
C MET A 219 13.05 -14.09 7.66
N ALA A 220 11.95 -13.35 7.65
CA ALA A 220 11.13 -13.14 8.84
C ALA A 220 10.02 -14.20 8.92
N ILE A 221 10.05 -15.04 9.95
CA ILE A 221 8.89 -15.86 10.32
C ILE A 221 7.85 -14.91 10.92
N VAL A 222 6.66 -14.86 10.33
CA VAL A 222 5.55 -13.98 10.78
C VAL A 222 4.39 -14.76 11.38
N GLY A 223 4.45 -16.08 11.35
CA GLY A 223 3.36 -16.93 11.83
C GLY A 223 3.64 -18.41 11.64
N TYR A 224 2.69 -19.22 12.04
CA TYR A 224 2.78 -20.67 12.00
C TYR A 224 1.39 -21.33 12.00
N ASN A 225 1.36 -22.59 11.57
CA ASN A 225 0.19 -23.45 11.68
C ASN A 225 0.62 -24.89 11.95
N ASP A 226 0.13 -25.49 13.03
CA ASP A 226 0.48 -26.84 13.48
C ASP A 226 -0.15 -27.95 12.65
N ASP A 227 -1.25 -27.67 11.95
CA ASP A 227 -1.87 -28.61 11.03
C ASP A 227 -2.05 -27.96 9.65
N PRO A 228 -1.26 -28.34 8.63
CA PRO A 228 -0.36 -29.51 8.54
C PRO A 228 1.10 -29.31 9.02
N GLY A 229 1.44 -28.24 9.74
CA GLY A 229 2.79 -28.06 10.33
C GLY A 229 3.77 -27.26 9.48
N TYR A 230 3.63 -25.93 9.46
CA TYR A 230 4.49 -25.02 8.71
C TYR A 230 4.65 -23.64 9.36
N TRP A 231 5.72 -22.95 8.98
CA TRP A 231 5.97 -21.53 9.23
C TRP A 231 5.42 -20.69 8.08
N ILE A 232 4.85 -19.53 8.40
CA ILE A 232 4.49 -18.47 7.46
C ILE A 232 5.65 -17.48 7.45
N VAL A 233 6.24 -17.25 6.28
CA VAL A 233 7.51 -16.53 6.16
C VAL A 233 7.40 -15.41 5.14
N LYS A 234 7.83 -14.21 5.54
CA LYS A 234 7.99 -13.05 4.66
C LYS A 234 9.35 -13.17 3.97
N ASN A 235 9.35 -13.38 2.66
CA ASN A 235 10.57 -13.39 1.85
C ASN A 235 10.86 -11.99 1.29
N SER A 236 12.05 -11.81 0.73
CA SER A 236 12.55 -10.54 0.20
C SER A 236 12.96 -10.64 -1.28
N TRP A 237 12.31 -11.50 -2.06
CA TRP A 237 12.62 -11.73 -3.49
C TRP A 237 11.57 -11.13 -4.45
N GLY A 238 10.77 -10.18 -3.96
CA GLY A 238 9.70 -9.56 -4.72
C GLY A 238 8.43 -10.40 -4.80
N THR A 239 7.36 -9.77 -5.28
CA THR A 239 6.02 -10.37 -5.37
C THR A 239 5.89 -11.40 -6.49
N ASP A 240 6.78 -11.40 -7.48
CA ASP A 240 6.78 -12.40 -8.57
C ASP A 240 7.14 -13.82 -8.10
N TYR A 241 7.58 -13.98 -6.86
CA TYR A 241 8.01 -15.26 -6.30
C TYR A 241 6.90 -15.89 -5.45
N GLN A 242 6.51 -17.13 -5.77
CA GLN A 242 5.49 -17.90 -5.04
C GLN A 242 4.11 -17.22 -4.88
N GLU A 243 3.57 -17.18 -3.66
CA GLU A 243 2.26 -16.61 -3.29
C GLU A 243 2.44 -15.12 -2.99
N ASP A 244 2.72 -14.32 -4.02
CA ASP A 244 2.99 -12.88 -3.93
C ASP A 244 4.17 -12.52 -3.01
N GLY A 245 5.18 -13.40 -2.97
CA GLY A 245 6.40 -13.27 -2.15
C GLY A 245 6.31 -13.93 -0.78
N TRP A 246 5.14 -14.41 -0.37
CA TRP A 246 4.97 -15.17 0.86
C TRP A 246 5.35 -16.64 0.67
N VAL A 247 5.97 -17.22 1.69
CA VAL A 247 6.45 -18.61 1.65
C VAL A 247 5.90 -19.37 2.85
N LYS A 248 5.41 -20.60 2.61
CA LYS A 248 5.11 -21.57 3.67
C LYS A 248 6.23 -22.61 3.72
N ILE A 249 6.88 -22.77 4.87
CA ILE A 249 8.02 -23.70 5.02
C ILE A 249 7.68 -24.73 6.09
N LYS A 250 7.76 -26.01 5.75
CA LYS A 250 7.47 -27.09 6.70
C LYS A 250 8.42 -27.05 7.91
N TYR A 251 7.92 -27.40 9.09
CA TYR A 251 8.77 -27.48 10.29
C TYR A 251 9.96 -28.43 10.10
N GLY A 252 11.13 -28.03 10.61
CA GLY A 252 12.36 -28.82 10.57
C GLY A 252 13.11 -28.80 9.23
N GLU A 253 12.59 -28.12 8.20
CA GLU A 253 13.21 -28.08 6.88
C GLU A 253 14.27 -26.99 6.74
N CYS A 254 15.33 -27.28 5.99
CA CYS A 254 16.33 -26.29 5.54
C CYS A 254 16.94 -25.40 6.63
N GLY A 255 16.92 -25.84 7.89
CA GLY A 255 17.45 -25.08 9.01
C GLY A 255 16.61 -23.87 9.43
N ILE A 256 15.40 -23.67 8.89
CA ILE A 256 14.49 -22.62 9.37
C ILE A 256 14.20 -22.85 10.85
N GLY A 257 14.26 -21.77 11.63
CA GLY A 257 14.16 -21.81 13.08
C GLY A 257 15.53 -21.89 13.78
N LYS A 258 16.60 -22.29 13.10
CA LYS A 258 17.95 -22.21 13.67
C LYS A 258 18.51 -20.80 13.60
N LYS A 259 19.40 -20.45 14.53
CA LYS A 259 20.00 -19.10 14.63
C LYS A 259 18.94 -17.98 14.58
N SER A 260 17.74 -18.29 15.06
CA SER A 260 16.65 -17.33 15.11
C SER A 260 16.85 -16.43 16.32
N PHE A 261 16.40 -15.20 16.23
CA PHE A 261 16.44 -14.29 17.36
C PHE A 261 15.17 -13.47 17.41
N TYR A 262 14.78 -13.04 18.60
CA TYR A 262 13.65 -12.14 18.78
C TYR A 262 14.15 -10.73 19.09
N LEU A 263 13.30 -9.75 18.77
CA LEU A 263 13.49 -8.34 19.13
C LEU A 263 12.57 -8.00 20.31
N THR A 264 12.95 -7.02 21.11
CA THR A 264 12.16 -6.57 22.27
C THR A 264 11.95 -5.07 22.19
N GLY A 265 10.67 -4.66 22.22
CA GLY A 265 10.27 -3.25 22.22
C GLY A 265 10.61 -2.53 20.93
N VAL A 266 9.82 -1.51 20.61
CA VAL A 266 10.12 -0.52 19.57
C VAL A 266 9.84 0.86 20.13
N TYR A 267 10.73 1.80 19.85
CA TYR A 267 10.60 3.20 20.29
C TYR A 267 11.40 4.13 19.36
N GLY A 268 11.32 5.44 19.59
CA GLY A 268 11.93 6.45 18.74
C GLY A 268 10.89 7.24 17.97
N ARG A 269 11.22 7.69 16.76
CA ARG A 269 10.31 8.47 15.91
C ARG A 269 9.69 7.56 14.86
N PHE A 270 8.45 7.12 15.09
CA PHE A 270 7.69 6.36 14.09
C PHE A 270 7.31 7.28 12.91
N PRO A 271 7.27 6.77 11.66
CA PRO A 271 6.93 7.56 10.45
C PRO A 271 5.42 7.84 10.32
N ILE A 272 4.80 8.28 11.41
CA ILE A 272 3.39 8.63 11.53
C ILE A 272 3.21 9.82 12.47
N ASN A 273 2.40 10.79 12.04
CA ASN A 273 1.97 11.93 12.85
C ASN A 273 0.43 12.00 12.91
N TYR A 274 -0.11 12.63 13.95
CA TYR A 274 -1.55 12.70 14.21
C TYR A 274 -2.10 14.11 14.06
N VAL A 275 -3.35 14.22 13.63
CA VAL A 275 -4.13 15.46 13.55
C VAL A 275 -5.47 15.27 14.27
N ASP A 276 -5.87 16.28 15.05
CA ASP A 276 -7.13 16.31 15.81
C ASP A 276 -7.62 17.76 15.95
N ASP A 277 -8.75 18.09 15.33
CA ASP A 277 -9.39 19.41 15.43
C ASP A 277 -9.79 19.76 16.87
N ASN A 278 -9.90 18.79 17.78
CA ASN A 278 -10.18 19.04 19.19
C ASN A 278 -8.95 19.50 20.00
N ASN A 279 -7.73 19.36 19.47
CA ASN A 279 -6.52 19.80 20.16
C ASN A 279 -6.25 21.30 19.98
N THR A 280 -7.10 22.16 20.54
CA THR A 280 -7.04 23.62 20.29
C THR A 280 -5.96 24.37 21.08
N ASN A 281 -5.35 23.76 22.10
CA ASN A 281 -4.46 24.46 23.05
C ASN A 281 -2.98 24.03 22.95
N GLY A 282 -2.70 23.03 22.13
CA GLY A 282 -1.39 22.44 22.01
C GLY A 282 -0.89 21.72 23.28
N PRO A 283 0.37 21.27 23.28
CA PRO A 283 1.33 21.41 22.19
C PRO A 283 0.90 20.65 20.92
N TRP A 284 1.45 21.07 19.77
CA TRP A 284 1.17 20.53 18.44
C TRP A 284 2.45 19.96 17.83
N ASP A 285 2.95 18.87 18.39
CA ASP A 285 4.19 18.22 17.92
C ASP A 285 3.92 16.99 17.01
N GLY A 286 2.65 16.71 16.77
CA GLY A 286 2.15 15.65 15.91
C GLY A 286 2.28 14.25 16.52
N THR A 287 2.61 14.13 17.80
CA THR A 287 2.54 12.86 18.53
C THR A 287 1.08 12.45 18.79
N LYS A 288 0.86 11.23 19.28
CA LYS A 288 -0.49 10.74 19.58
C LYS A 288 -1.13 11.51 20.73
N GLU A 289 -0.31 11.93 21.68
CA GLU A 289 -0.68 12.72 22.88
C GLU A 289 -0.88 14.20 22.55
N HIS A 290 -0.12 14.71 21.58
CA HIS A 290 -0.09 16.12 21.20
C HIS A 290 -0.23 16.28 19.67
N PRO A 291 -1.37 15.86 19.08
CA PRO A 291 -1.60 15.91 17.64
C PRO A 291 -1.57 17.34 17.12
N PHE A 292 -1.30 17.53 15.83
CA PHE A 292 -1.52 18.83 15.20
C PHE A 292 -3.00 19.20 15.22
N HIS A 293 -3.30 20.49 15.22
CA HIS A 293 -4.68 20.96 15.17
C HIS A 293 -5.24 20.97 13.73
N THR A 294 -4.39 21.24 12.74
CA THR A 294 -4.76 21.33 11.32
C THR A 294 -4.00 20.33 10.46
N ILE A 295 -4.61 19.91 9.35
CA ILE A 295 -4.00 19.00 8.38
C ILE A 295 -2.84 19.70 7.68
N GLN A 296 -2.99 20.97 7.29
CA GLN A 296 -1.93 21.70 6.60
C GLN A 296 -0.66 21.86 7.46
N GLU A 297 -0.81 22.09 8.77
CA GLU A 297 0.34 22.10 9.68
C GLU A 297 1.07 20.76 9.69
N ALA A 298 0.33 19.64 9.72
CA ALA A 298 0.94 18.33 9.66
C ALA A 298 1.74 18.13 8.37
N VAL A 299 1.17 18.49 7.20
CA VAL A 299 1.85 18.43 5.90
C VAL A 299 3.14 19.25 5.92
N ASN A 300 3.11 20.44 6.52
CA ASN A 300 4.26 21.33 6.60
C ASN A 300 5.40 20.75 7.45
N HIS A 301 5.10 19.94 8.47
CA HIS A 301 6.10 19.42 9.41
C HIS A 301 6.64 18.01 9.08
N VAL A 302 5.85 17.14 8.46
CA VAL A 302 6.28 15.75 8.20
C VAL A 302 7.33 15.63 7.09
N TYR A 303 8.00 14.48 7.02
CA TYR A 303 8.92 14.12 5.94
C TYR A 303 8.21 13.38 4.81
N ASN A 304 8.87 13.26 3.65
CA ASN A 304 8.41 12.32 2.62
C ASN A 304 8.37 10.89 3.18
N GLY A 305 7.42 10.09 2.72
CA GLY A 305 7.17 8.71 3.18
C GLY A 305 6.35 8.61 4.46
N TYR A 306 6.07 9.72 5.16
CA TYR A 306 5.32 9.67 6.41
C TYR A 306 3.81 9.54 6.17
N THR A 307 3.14 8.97 7.18
CA THR A 307 1.68 9.00 7.28
C THR A 307 1.20 10.14 8.17
N ILE A 308 0.16 10.84 7.75
CA ILE A 308 -0.62 11.77 8.56
C ILE A 308 -1.96 11.09 8.85
N TYR A 309 -2.19 10.72 10.10
CA TYR A 309 -3.42 10.11 10.57
C TYR A 309 -4.35 11.17 11.16
N VAL A 310 -5.51 11.37 10.53
CA VAL A 310 -6.45 12.45 10.84
C VAL A 310 -7.64 11.87 11.61
N ARG A 311 -7.83 12.31 12.87
CA ARG A 311 -8.95 11.87 13.70
C ARG A 311 -10.28 12.41 13.20
N ASN A 312 -11.36 11.78 13.65
CA ASN A 312 -12.72 12.27 13.41
C ASN A 312 -12.87 13.75 13.78
N GLY A 313 -13.51 14.51 12.91
CA GLY A 313 -13.56 15.97 12.99
C GLY A 313 -13.90 16.59 11.64
N THR A 314 -14.21 17.89 11.67
CA THR A 314 -14.43 18.69 10.45
C THR A 314 -13.33 19.73 10.36
N TYR A 315 -12.50 19.59 9.33
CA TYR A 315 -11.35 20.43 9.07
C TYR A 315 -11.70 21.42 7.96
N ASP A 316 -12.01 22.65 8.34
CA ASP A 316 -12.30 23.77 7.44
C ASP A 316 -10.99 24.30 6.83
N GLU A 317 -10.48 23.62 5.80
CA GLU A 317 -9.14 23.84 5.26
C GLU A 317 -9.08 23.70 3.72
N HIS A 318 -8.09 24.36 3.13
CA HIS A 318 -7.63 24.12 1.76
C HIS A 318 -6.24 23.48 1.80
N VAL A 319 -6.19 22.14 1.72
CA VAL A 319 -4.96 21.38 1.97
C VAL A 319 -4.12 21.27 0.69
N ILE A 320 -2.87 21.74 0.76
CA ILE A 320 -1.87 21.63 -0.31
C ILE A 320 -0.82 20.60 0.08
N ILE A 321 -0.85 19.46 -0.61
CA ILE A 321 0.11 18.37 -0.44
C ILE A 321 1.26 18.56 -1.44
N ASN A 322 2.43 18.91 -0.90
CA ASN A 322 3.68 19.13 -1.63
C ASN A 322 4.81 18.19 -1.19
N LYS A 323 4.49 17.17 -0.39
CA LYS A 323 5.37 16.09 0.04
C LYS A 323 4.70 14.74 -0.26
N THR A 324 5.50 13.75 -0.59
CA THR A 324 5.04 12.38 -0.80
C THR A 324 4.63 11.80 0.55
N ILE A 325 3.33 11.72 0.83
CA ILE A 325 2.79 11.28 2.12
C ILE A 325 1.57 10.39 1.94
N ASN A 326 1.23 9.64 2.98
CA ASN A 326 -0.10 9.04 3.12
C ASN A 326 -0.95 9.96 4.00
N LEU A 327 -2.04 10.50 3.49
CA LEU A 327 -3.03 11.25 4.25
C LEU A 327 -4.23 10.33 4.50
N ASP A 328 -4.44 9.95 5.76
CA ASP A 328 -5.39 8.90 6.09
C ASP A 328 -6.32 9.30 7.23
N GLY A 329 -7.62 9.21 6.98
CA GLY A 329 -8.65 9.56 7.94
C GLY A 329 -9.10 8.35 8.76
N GLU A 330 -9.39 8.59 10.04
CA GLU A 330 -9.89 7.57 10.97
C GLU A 330 -11.16 6.90 10.46
N ASN A 331 -12.10 7.67 9.90
CA ASN A 331 -13.32 7.12 9.33
C ASN A 331 -13.91 8.04 8.27
N LYS A 332 -14.14 7.50 7.07
CA LYS A 332 -14.60 8.29 5.91
C LYS A 332 -15.92 9.03 6.13
N ASN A 333 -16.76 8.61 7.08
CA ASN A 333 -18.04 9.25 7.36
C ASN A 333 -17.95 10.40 8.38
N THR A 334 -16.85 10.50 9.12
CA THR A 334 -16.71 11.42 10.27
C THR A 334 -15.40 12.20 10.30
N THR A 335 -14.41 11.84 9.48
CA THR A 335 -13.23 12.66 9.18
C THR A 335 -13.50 13.44 7.89
N ILE A 336 -13.71 14.75 7.98
CA ILE A 336 -14.20 15.58 6.87
C ILE A 336 -13.23 16.73 6.62
N ILE A 337 -12.77 16.90 5.37
CA ILE A 337 -12.15 18.14 4.91
C ILE A 337 -13.21 18.95 4.16
N ASP A 338 -13.50 20.14 4.64
CA ASP A 338 -14.54 21.02 4.11
C ASP A 338 -13.92 22.30 3.52
N GLY A 339 -14.15 22.53 2.22
CA GLY A 339 -13.65 23.72 1.53
C GLY A 339 -14.51 24.99 1.72
N GLY A 340 -15.61 24.92 2.47
CA GLY A 340 -16.45 26.09 2.75
C GLY A 340 -17.06 26.78 1.51
N GLY A 341 -17.14 26.09 0.38
CA GLY A 341 -17.64 26.62 -0.89
C GLY A 341 -16.63 27.52 -1.63
N MET A 342 -15.34 27.41 -1.31
CA MET A 342 -14.27 28.20 -1.90
C MET A 342 -13.17 27.29 -2.47
N ASP A 343 -12.52 27.73 -3.55
CA ASP A 343 -11.35 27.11 -4.19
C ASP A 343 -11.34 25.57 -4.32
N ASP A 344 -10.17 24.93 -4.40
CA ASP A 344 -10.01 23.48 -4.25
C ASP A 344 -9.96 23.08 -2.78
N VAL A 345 -10.50 21.91 -2.44
CA VAL A 345 -10.43 21.40 -1.04
C VAL A 345 -9.07 20.77 -0.77
N VAL A 346 -8.63 19.84 -1.64
CA VAL A 346 -7.32 19.18 -1.56
C VAL A 346 -6.59 19.29 -2.89
N THR A 347 -5.38 19.83 -2.87
CA THR A 347 -4.48 19.92 -4.03
C THR A 347 -3.21 19.10 -3.82
N VAL A 348 -2.95 18.16 -4.73
CA VAL A 348 -1.75 17.31 -4.71
C VAL A 348 -0.80 17.71 -5.83
N SER A 349 0.39 18.19 -5.46
CA SER A 349 1.39 18.73 -6.40
C SER A 349 2.59 17.81 -6.66
N VAL A 350 2.69 16.69 -5.93
CA VAL A 350 3.82 15.76 -5.98
C VAL A 350 3.36 14.31 -6.19
N PRO A 351 4.23 13.45 -6.74
CA PRO A 351 3.91 12.03 -6.88
C PRO A 351 3.91 11.30 -5.53
N GLY A 352 3.34 10.10 -5.53
CA GLY A 352 3.43 9.09 -4.47
C GLY A 352 2.52 9.34 -3.28
N VAL A 353 1.55 10.24 -3.44
CA VAL A 353 0.60 10.56 -2.37
C VAL A 353 -0.54 9.55 -2.36
N LYS A 354 -0.89 9.08 -1.18
CA LYS A 354 -2.09 8.28 -0.93
C LYS A 354 -3.07 9.08 -0.09
N ILE A 355 -4.35 9.09 -0.46
CA ILE A 355 -5.43 9.72 0.30
C ILE A 355 -6.52 8.69 0.56
N SER A 356 -6.88 8.48 1.82
CA SER A 356 -7.89 7.50 2.22
C SER A 356 -8.67 7.86 3.49
N GLY A 357 -9.80 7.18 3.72
CA GLY A 357 -10.46 7.18 5.02
C GLY A 357 -11.17 8.49 5.41
N MET A 358 -11.47 9.38 4.47
CA MET A 358 -12.08 10.69 4.75
C MET A 358 -13.18 11.08 3.74
N THR A 359 -13.97 12.07 4.14
CA THR A 359 -14.84 12.85 3.25
C THR A 359 -14.12 14.11 2.78
N ILE A 360 -14.25 14.45 1.50
CA ILE A 360 -13.79 15.72 0.91
C ILE A 360 -14.97 16.42 0.26
N GLN A 361 -15.29 17.63 0.71
CA GLN A 361 -16.52 18.30 0.28
C GLN A 361 -16.46 19.83 0.17
N ASN A 362 -17.47 20.37 -0.50
CA ASN A 362 -17.77 21.80 -0.60
C ASN A 362 -16.62 22.62 -1.23
N SER A 363 -16.09 22.19 -2.37
CA SER A 363 -15.21 23.04 -3.18
C SER A 363 -15.91 24.32 -3.65
N GLY A 364 -15.11 25.26 -4.16
CA GLY A 364 -15.60 26.39 -4.95
C GLY A 364 -16.33 25.98 -6.23
N THR A 365 -16.99 26.97 -6.85
CA THR A 365 -17.82 26.79 -8.06
C THR A 365 -17.16 27.28 -9.33
N GLN A 366 -15.90 27.74 -9.30
CA GLN A 366 -15.22 28.19 -10.51
C GLN A 366 -14.89 27.01 -11.41
N THR A 367 -14.69 27.29 -12.71
CA THR A 367 -14.25 26.29 -13.67
C THR A 367 -12.98 25.62 -13.17
N TYR A 368 -13.04 24.30 -13.00
CA TYR A 368 -11.97 23.45 -12.48
C TYR A 368 -11.72 23.46 -10.97
N ASN A 369 -12.55 24.13 -10.15
CA ASN A 369 -12.49 23.84 -8.71
C ASN A 369 -12.88 22.39 -8.45
N ALA A 370 -12.18 21.76 -7.52
CA ALA A 370 -12.38 20.35 -7.23
C ALA A 370 -12.33 20.04 -5.73
N GLY A 371 -13.00 18.95 -5.34
CA GLY A 371 -12.78 18.32 -4.05
C GLY A 371 -11.34 17.87 -3.94
N LEU A 372 -10.89 17.04 -4.90
CA LEU A 372 -9.51 16.58 -4.95
C LEU A 372 -8.90 16.82 -6.32
N LYS A 373 -7.84 17.64 -6.37
CA LYS A 373 -7.11 18.00 -7.58
C LYS A 373 -5.69 17.45 -7.57
N THR A 374 -5.28 16.79 -8.64
CA THR A 374 -3.87 16.39 -8.84
C THR A 374 -3.23 17.25 -9.93
N LEU A 375 -2.02 17.75 -9.68
CA LEU A 375 -1.26 18.65 -10.56
C LEU A 375 0.15 18.11 -10.89
N SER A 376 0.50 16.93 -10.40
CA SER A 376 1.84 16.38 -10.58
C SER A 376 2.06 15.87 -12.00
N LEU A 377 3.10 16.39 -12.66
CA LEU A 377 3.49 15.96 -14.01
C LEU A 377 3.76 14.45 -14.13
N ASN A 378 4.35 13.87 -13.09
CA ASN A 378 4.67 12.44 -12.97
C ASN A 378 3.72 11.74 -11.98
N SER A 379 2.43 12.11 -11.99
CA SER A 379 1.48 11.67 -10.96
C SER A 379 1.35 10.16 -10.85
N ASN A 380 1.46 9.65 -9.63
CA ASN A 380 1.07 8.30 -9.23
C ASN A 380 0.25 8.30 -7.92
N VAL A 381 -0.71 9.23 -7.85
CA VAL A 381 -1.54 9.43 -6.67
C VAL A 381 -2.56 8.30 -6.56
N THR A 382 -2.73 7.80 -5.33
CA THR A 382 -3.76 6.81 -4.98
C THR A 382 -4.86 7.47 -4.15
N ILE A 383 -6.10 7.40 -4.62
CA ILE A 383 -7.29 7.91 -3.94
C ILE A 383 -8.19 6.72 -3.68
N GLU A 384 -8.36 6.34 -2.41
CA GLU A 384 -9.12 5.15 -2.06
C GLU A 384 -9.99 5.24 -0.81
N ASN A 385 -11.11 4.52 -0.81
CA ASN A 385 -12.00 4.44 0.36
C ASN A 385 -12.45 5.82 0.89
N THR A 386 -12.62 6.81 0.01
CA THR A 386 -13.09 8.15 0.35
C THR A 386 -14.56 8.38 0.00
N ILE A 387 -15.15 9.41 0.60
CA ILE A 387 -16.39 10.02 0.12
C ILE A 387 -16.06 11.39 -0.48
N ILE A 388 -16.48 11.66 -1.71
CA ILE A 388 -16.20 12.92 -2.39
C ILE A 388 -17.52 13.51 -2.89
N GLN A 389 -17.94 14.61 -2.28
CA GLN A 389 -19.29 15.13 -2.48
C GLN A 389 -19.43 16.64 -2.46
N ASN A 390 -20.48 17.16 -3.11
CA ASN A 390 -20.83 18.58 -3.12
C ASN A 390 -19.70 19.47 -3.67
N ASN A 391 -18.99 19.01 -4.70
CA ASN A 391 -17.92 19.77 -5.35
C ASN A 391 -18.31 20.13 -6.80
N ALA A 392 -17.69 21.15 -7.38
CA ALA A 392 -17.81 21.41 -8.81
C ALA A 392 -17.23 20.23 -9.61
N ILE A 393 -16.03 19.78 -9.27
CA ILE A 393 -15.48 18.50 -9.75
C ILE A 393 -15.16 17.65 -8.53
N GLY A 394 -15.64 16.40 -8.45
CA GLY A 394 -15.28 15.51 -7.36
C GLY A 394 -13.78 15.25 -7.34
N ILE A 395 -13.28 14.54 -8.36
CA ILE A 395 -11.85 14.30 -8.56
C ILE A 395 -11.43 14.90 -9.89
N TYR A 396 -10.45 15.81 -9.85
CA TYR A 396 -9.78 16.33 -11.04
C TYR A 396 -8.36 15.75 -11.16
N LEU A 397 -8.18 14.84 -12.12
CA LEU A 397 -6.87 14.31 -12.51
C LEU A 397 -6.30 15.16 -13.66
N ASN A 398 -5.23 15.92 -13.41
CA ASN A 398 -4.68 16.85 -14.39
C ASN A 398 -3.18 16.63 -14.65
N TYR A 399 -2.77 16.83 -15.91
CA TYR A 399 -1.38 16.86 -16.37
C TYR A 399 -0.52 15.63 -16.02
N ALA A 400 -0.72 14.51 -16.72
CA ALA A 400 0.09 13.31 -16.51
C ALA A 400 0.83 12.88 -17.80
N TYR A 401 2.16 12.86 -17.77
CA TYR A 401 2.97 12.31 -18.86
C TYR A 401 2.68 10.83 -19.11
N GLU A 402 3.19 10.27 -20.22
CA GLU A 402 2.90 8.88 -20.61
C GLU A 402 3.27 7.83 -19.55
N GLN A 403 4.20 8.16 -18.64
CA GLN A 403 4.66 7.30 -17.55
C GLN A 403 3.89 7.50 -16.23
N SER A 404 2.97 8.47 -16.18
CA SER A 404 2.13 8.74 -15.01
C SER A 404 0.93 7.79 -14.98
N TRP A 405 0.42 7.49 -13.78
CA TRP A 405 -0.65 6.53 -13.54
C TRP A 405 -1.34 6.81 -12.20
N ASN A 406 -2.57 7.32 -12.21
CA ASN A 406 -3.32 7.50 -10.96
C ASN A 406 -4.20 6.29 -10.67
N ILE A 407 -4.40 6.00 -9.38
CA ILE A 407 -5.32 4.96 -8.91
C ILE A 407 -6.48 5.63 -8.19
N VAL A 408 -7.70 5.42 -8.67
CA VAL A 408 -8.94 5.88 -8.04
C VAL A 408 -9.78 4.65 -7.77
N GLN A 409 -9.87 4.21 -6.52
CA GLN A 409 -10.54 2.95 -6.21
C GLN A 409 -11.43 2.95 -4.96
N ASN A 410 -12.54 2.22 -5.01
CA ASN A 410 -13.45 2.01 -3.87
C ASN A 410 -13.96 3.31 -3.23
N ASN A 411 -14.09 4.38 -4.02
CA ASN A 411 -14.60 5.67 -3.54
C ASN A 411 -16.11 5.80 -3.79
N SER A 412 -16.78 6.60 -2.95
CA SER A 412 -18.14 7.09 -3.19
C SER A 412 -18.07 8.54 -3.68
N ILE A 413 -18.38 8.78 -4.95
CA ILE A 413 -18.24 10.08 -5.61
C ILE A 413 -19.63 10.55 -6.06
N GLN A 414 -20.20 11.52 -5.35
CA GLN A 414 -21.62 11.84 -5.49
C GLN A 414 -21.96 13.31 -5.32
N ASN A 415 -23.08 13.77 -5.90
CA ASN A 415 -23.57 15.15 -5.75
C ASN A 415 -22.53 16.20 -6.16
N ASN A 416 -21.69 15.90 -7.16
CA ASN A 416 -20.77 16.87 -7.74
C ASN A 416 -21.32 17.33 -9.10
N THR A 417 -20.85 18.44 -9.67
CA THR A 417 -21.21 18.77 -11.05
C THR A 417 -20.63 17.72 -12.01
N LYS A 418 -19.34 17.39 -11.86
CA LYS A 418 -18.69 16.24 -12.50
C LYS A 418 -18.12 15.29 -11.45
N GLY A 419 -18.32 13.98 -11.60
CA GLY A 419 -17.77 13.00 -10.66
C GLY A 419 -16.24 12.93 -10.74
N ILE A 420 -15.73 12.34 -11.81
CA ILE A 420 -14.29 12.30 -12.13
C ILE A 420 -14.06 13.03 -13.44
N TYR A 421 -13.16 14.01 -13.44
CA TYR A 421 -12.66 14.65 -14.65
C TYR A 421 -11.16 14.36 -14.81
N ALA A 422 -10.78 13.74 -15.93
CA ALA A 422 -9.40 13.48 -16.27
C ALA A 422 -9.02 14.28 -17.52
N HIS A 423 -7.97 15.10 -17.42
CA HIS A 423 -7.50 15.97 -18.50
C HIS A 423 -6.00 15.78 -18.70
N TRP A 424 -5.60 15.29 -19.88
CA TRP A 424 -4.21 14.87 -20.17
C TRP A 424 -3.65 13.88 -19.14
N ALA A 425 -4.50 13.14 -18.44
CA ALA A 425 -4.10 12.15 -17.46
C ALA A 425 -4.09 10.76 -18.11
N ASN A 426 -2.91 10.20 -18.34
CA ASN A 426 -2.77 8.90 -18.97
C ASN A 426 -2.73 7.76 -17.94
N SER A 427 -2.99 6.54 -18.42
CA SER A 427 -2.79 5.28 -17.68
C SER A 427 -3.48 5.21 -16.31
N ASN A 428 -4.60 5.91 -16.12
CA ASN A 428 -5.33 5.86 -14.85
C ASN A 428 -6.01 4.51 -14.65
N GLN A 429 -6.15 4.08 -13.40
CA GLN A 429 -6.92 2.93 -12.98
C GLN A 429 -8.11 3.41 -12.15
N ILE A 430 -9.31 3.34 -12.71
CA ILE A 430 -10.55 3.73 -12.04
C ILE A 430 -11.33 2.45 -11.75
N THR A 431 -11.28 1.97 -10.50
CA THR A 431 -11.74 0.62 -10.15
C THR A 431 -12.68 0.57 -8.95
N GLY A 432 -13.82 -0.13 -9.06
CA GLY A 432 -14.67 -0.39 -7.89
C GLY A 432 -15.33 0.84 -7.26
N ASN A 433 -15.38 1.98 -7.95
CA ASN A 433 -15.97 3.20 -7.43
C ASN A 433 -17.49 3.21 -7.62
N ARG A 434 -18.18 3.94 -6.74
CA ARG A 434 -19.60 4.24 -6.83
C ARG A 434 -19.75 5.73 -7.19
N ILE A 435 -20.10 6.02 -8.43
CA ILE A 435 -20.11 7.37 -9.01
C ILE A 435 -21.55 7.72 -9.40
N THR A 436 -22.21 8.52 -8.56
CA THR A 436 -23.68 8.66 -8.64
C THR A 436 -24.19 10.06 -8.37
N MET A 437 -25.35 10.42 -8.96
CA MET A 437 -26.03 11.68 -8.66
C MET A 437 -25.14 12.91 -8.94
N ASN A 438 -24.31 12.85 -9.98
CA ASN A 438 -23.58 14.03 -10.44
C ASN A 438 -24.41 14.79 -11.49
N ASP A 439 -24.39 16.11 -11.46
CA ASP A 439 -25.30 16.95 -12.28
C ASP A 439 -25.04 16.77 -13.79
N GLU A 440 -23.78 16.56 -14.17
CA GLU A 440 -23.36 16.30 -15.54
C GLU A 440 -22.84 14.85 -15.68
N ASN A 441 -21.52 14.70 -15.83
CA ASN A 441 -20.89 13.44 -16.18
C ASN A 441 -20.42 12.68 -14.94
N GLY A 442 -20.61 11.36 -14.93
CA GLY A 442 -20.00 10.48 -13.93
C GLY A 442 -18.49 10.45 -14.08
N ILE A 443 -18.00 10.01 -15.24
CA ILE A 443 -16.59 10.03 -15.61
C ILE A 443 -16.43 10.77 -16.93
N GLU A 444 -15.62 11.82 -16.97
CA GLU A 444 -15.23 12.52 -18.18
C GLU A 444 -13.71 12.46 -18.38
N MET A 445 -13.28 12.03 -19.56
CA MET A 445 -11.87 11.95 -19.93
C MET A 445 -11.60 12.73 -21.22
N GLU A 446 -10.67 13.67 -21.15
CA GLU A 446 -10.25 14.52 -22.25
C GLU A 446 -8.74 14.39 -22.48
N HIS A 447 -8.32 14.11 -23.72
CA HIS A 447 -6.92 13.89 -24.08
C HIS A 447 -6.22 12.77 -23.27
N CYS A 448 -6.96 11.76 -22.82
CA CYS A 448 -6.45 10.70 -21.95
C CYS A 448 -6.25 9.38 -22.70
N LYS A 449 -5.12 8.70 -22.46
CA LYS A 449 -4.79 7.44 -23.14
C LYS A 449 -4.53 6.30 -22.16
N ARG A 450 -4.73 5.07 -22.62
CA ARG A 450 -4.31 3.82 -21.96
C ARG A 450 -4.85 3.63 -20.53
N SER A 451 -5.92 4.31 -20.16
CA SER A 451 -6.55 4.15 -18.85
C SER A 451 -7.46 2.91 -18.83
N ASN A 452 -7.71 2.40 -17.64
CA ASN A 452 -8.58 1.27 -17.37
C ASN A 452 -9.72 1.67 -16.42
N ILE A 453 -10.96 1.39 -16.81
CA ILE A 453 -12.17 1.63 -16.02
C ILE A 453 -12.82 0.27 -15.78
N THR A 454 -12.83 -0.20 -14.52
CA THR A 454 -13.21 -1.59 -14.19
C THR A 454 -14.08 -1.70 -12.94
N GLY A 455 -15.15 -2.51 -12.99
CA GLY A 455 -15.95 -2.85 -11.82
C GLY A 455 -16.66 -1.67 -11.12
N ASN A 456 -16.84 -0.53 -11.78
CA ASN A 456 -17.48 0.64 -11.19
C ASN A 456 -19.00 0.59 -11.32
N ILE A 457 -19.71 1.22 -10.38
CA ILE A 457 -21.14 1.53 -10.49
C ILE A 457 -21.27 3.01 -10.82
N ILE A 458 -21.74 3.31 -12.03
CA ILE A 458 -21.83 4.66 -12.58
C ILE A 458 -23.29 4.91 -12.89
N SER A 459 -24.00 5.59 -11.99
CA SER A 459 -25.46 5.67 -12.11
C SER A 459 -26.08 6.99 -11.75
N ASP A 460 -27.22 7.28 -12.37
CA ASP A 460 -28.05 8.42 -12.00
C ASP A 460 -27.28 9.76 -12.16
N ASN A 461 -26.42 9.87 -13.18
CA ASN A 461 -25.73 11.12 -13.56
C ASN A 461 -26.50 11.83 -14.68
N GLY A 462 -26.55 13.17 -14.63
CA GLY A 462 -27.47 13.96 -15.44
C GLY A 462 -27.19 13.97 -16.95
N ASP A 463 -25.94 13.83 -17.38
CA ASP A 463 -25.57 13.72 -18.79
C ASP A 463 -25.00 12.31 -19.11
N CYS A 464 -23.67 12.17 -19.18
CA CYS A 464 -23.05 10.91 -19.53
C CYS A 464 -22.63 10.11 -18.28
N GLY A 465 -22.86 8.80 -18.27
CA GLY A 465 -22.20 7.92 -17.32
C GLY A 465 -20.68 7.98 -17.51
N ILE A 466 -20.23 7.70 -18.74
CA ILE A 466 -18.83 7.87 -19.15
C ILE A 466 -18.76 8.67 -20.44
N TYR A 467 -17.90 9.70 -20.49
CA TYR A 467 -17.63 10.50 -21.68
C TYR A 467 -16.14 10.52 -22.01
N LEU A 468 -15.75 9.97 -23.17
CA LEU A 468 -14.39 10.11 -23.71
C LEU A 468 -14.38 11.14 -24.85
N ARG A 469 -13.54 12.17 -24.75
CA ARG A 469 -13.39 13.21 -25.76
C ARG A 469 -11.95 13.65 -26.04
N GLY A 470 -11.75 14.43 -27.11
CA GLY A 470 -10.47 15.05 -27.42
C GLY A 470 -9.35 14.05 -27.63
N ALA A 471 -9.47 13.11 -28.58
CA ALA A 471 -8.43 12.10 -28.82
C ALA A 471 -8.11 11.22 -27.61
N SER A 472 -9.11 10.92 -26.76
CA SER A 472 -8.97 9.97 -25.67
C SER A 472 -8.94 8.54 -26.19
N ASN A 473 -7.73 8.06 -26.52
CA ASN A 473 -7.52 6.85 -27.31
C ASN A 473 -6.98 5.68 -26.49
N GLU A 474 -7.19 4.46 -26.98
CA GLU A 474 -6.57 3.24 -26.40
C GLU A 474 -6.96 2.95 -24.94
N ASN A 475 -8.10 3.50 -24.49
CA ASN A 475 -8.64 3.24 -23.17
C ASN A 475 -9.45 1.94 -23.14
N ARG A 476 -9.53 1.32 -21.97
CA ARG A 476 -10.27 0.09 -21.71
C ARG A 476 -11.39 0.38 -20.71
N ILE A 477 -12.63 0.19 -21.14
CA ILE A 477 -13.82 0.23 -20.28
C ILE A 477 -14.32 -1.21 -20.23
N ASN A 478 -13.94 -1.93 -19.17
CA ASN A 478 -14.16 -3.36 -19.11
C ASN A 478 -14.38 -3.93 -17.71
N GLY A 479 -14.58 -5.26 -17.61
CA GLY A 479 -14.52 -5.94 -16.33
C GLY A 479 -15.64 -5.56 -15.35
N LYS A 480 -16.88 -5.59 -15.85
CA LYS A 480 -18.13 -5.53 -15.07
C LYS A 480 -18.49 -4.15 -14.52
N ASN A 481 -18.22 -3.06 -15.26
CA ASN A 481 -18.85 -1.79 -14.91
C ASN A 481 -20.38 -1.88 -15.06
N THR A 482 -21.14 -1.31 -14.14
CA THR A 482 -22.59 -1.10 -14.29
C THR A 482 -22.87 0.38 -14.51
N ILE A 483 -23.27 0.70 -15.73
CA ILE A 483 -23.55 2.04 -16.23
C ILE A 483 -25.07 2.15 -16.41
N ARG A 484 -25.76 2.84 -15.52
CA ARG A 484 -27.22 2.83 -15.50
C ARG A 484 -27.90 4.15 -15.19
N ASN A 485 -29.11 4.35 -15.69
CA ASN A 485 -29.94 5.52 -15.39
C ASN A 485 -29.25 6.87 -15.70
N ASN A 486 -28.38 6.92 -16.71
CA ASN A 486 -27.80 8.18 -17.19
C ASN A 486 -28.52 8.62 -18.47
N THR A 487 -28.41 9.90 -18.85
CA THR A 487 -28.94 10.36 -20.15
C THR A 487 -28.23 9.63 -21.30
N ILE A 488 -26.91 9.53 -21.25
CA ILE A 488 -26.12 8.68 -22.15
C ILE A 488 -25.25 7.75 -21.31
N GLY A 489 -25.33 6.43 -21.50
CA GLY A 489 -24.48 5.49 -20.76
C GLY A 489 -22.99 5.70 -21.06
N LEU A 490 -22.61 5.60 -22.33
CA LEU A 490 -21.25 5.87 -22.81
C LEU A 490 -21.25 6.74 -24.06
N LYS A 491 -20.54 7.87 -24.01
CA LYS A 491 -20.33 8.77 -25.14
C LYS A 491 -18.86 8.79 -25.56
N LEU A 492 -18.60 8.69 -26.86
CA LEU A 492 -17.27 8.82 -27.46
C LEU A 492 -17.26 9.94 -28.49
N THR A 493 -16.42 10.95 -28.31
CA THR A 493 -16.22 12.05 -29.27
C THR A 493 -14.76 12.07 -29.69
N GLU A 494 -14.48 11.90 -30.99
CA GLU A 494 -13.10 11.99 -31.53
C GLU A 494 -12.10 11.10 -30.79
N SER A 495 -12.55 9.92 -30.35
CA SER A 495 -11.84 9.05 -29.41
C SER A 495 -11.74 7.63 -29.97
N ASN A 496 -10.54 7.23 -30.37
CA ASN A 496 -10.27 6.10 -31.24
C ASN A 496 -9.61 4.91 -30.51
N LYS A 497 -9.74 3.72 -31.11
CA LYS A 497 -9.05 2.49 -30.65
C LYS A 497 -9.36 2.10 -29.20
N ASN A 498 -10.50 2.52 -28.67
CA ASN A 498 -10.95 2.15 -27.33
C ASN A 498 -11.50 0.72 -27.32
N VAL A 499 -11.48 0.07 -26.16
CA VAL A 499 -12.05 -1.27 -25.96
C VAL A 499 -13.17 -1.19 -24.95
N ILE A 500 -14.39 -1.49 -25.39
CA ILE A 500 -15.60 -1.49 -24.56
C ILE A 500 -16.12 -2.92 -24.46
N SER A 501 -15.88 -3.57 -23.34
CA SER A 501 -16.22 -4.99 -23.23
C SER A 501 -16.58 -5.45 -21.84
N SER A 502 -17.54 -6.36 -21.72
CA SER A 502 -17.95 -6.92 -20.43
C SER A 502 -18.53 -5.88 -19.45
N ASN A 503 -19.35 -4.95 -19.94
CA ASN A 503 -20.05 -3.95 -19.12
C ASN A 503 -21.56 -4.20 -19.11
N ASN A 504 -22.26 -3.68 -18.10
CA ASN A 504 -23.72 -3.64 -18.04
C ASN A 504 -24.22 -2.22 -18.38
N PHE A 505 -24.98 -2.09 -19.46
CA PHE A 505 -25.70 -0.87 -19.83
C PHE A 505 -27.19 -1.06 -19.54
N ILE A 506 -27.75 -0.27 -18.62
CA ILE A 506 -29.10 -0.49 -18.06
C ILE A 506 -29.87 0.82 -17.94
N ASN A 507 -31.07 0.93 -18.49
CA ASN A 507 -31.99 2.06 -18.31
C ASN A 507 -31.37 3.44 -18.60
N ASN A 508 -30.35 3.51 -19.47
CA ASN A 508 -29.87 4.81 -19.95
C ASN A 508 -30.79 5.27 -21.09
N SER A 509 -31.10 6.57 -21.17
CA SER A 509 -31.94 7.10 -22.26
C SER A 509 -31.31 6.80 -23.63
N ILE A 510 -29.98 6.86 -23.71
CA ILE A 510 -29.18 6.33 -24.81
C ILE A 510 -28.09 5.44 -24.22
N GLN A 511 -28.08 4.14 -24.55
CA GLN A 511 -27.11 3.20 -23.96
C GLN A 511 -25.66 3.55 -24.32
N ALA A 512 -25.40 3.85 -25.59
CA ALA A 512 -24.11 4.32 -26.06
C ALA A 512 -24.26 5.14 -27.35
N PHE A 513 -23.40 6.15 -27.51
CA PHE A 513 -23.32 6.99 -28.70
C PHE A 513 -21.86 7.32 -29.03
N PHE A 514 -21.55 7.49 -30.31
CA PHE A 514 -20.23 7.94 -30.73
C PHE A 514 -20.28 8.96 -31.87
N PHE A 515 -19.33 9.89 -31.88
CA PHE A 515 -19.13 10.89 -32.91
C PHE A 515 -17.66 10.93 -33.32
N ASN A 516 -17.36 10.76 -34.61
CA ASN A 516 -15.97 10.75 -35.13
C ASN A 516 -15.03 9.79 -34.36
N ALA A 517 -15.56 8.67 -33.85
CA ALA A 517 -14.82 7.68 -33.10
C ALA A 517 -14.63 6.41 -33.94
N PHE A 518 -13.37 6.06 -34.20
CA PHE A 518 -12.99 4.99 -35.11
C PHE A 518 -12.23 3.87 -34.39
N PHE A 519 -12.34 2.66 -34.92
CA PHE A 519 -11.63 1.47 -34.44
C PHE A 519 -11.92 1.08 -32.98
N THR A 520 -13.00 1.59 -32.40
CA THR A 520 -13.48 1.14 -31.08
C THR A 520 -13.99 -0.29 -31.19
N LYS A 521 -13.51 -1.18 -30.32
CA LYS A 521 -13.92 -2.58 -30.25
C LYS A 521 -15.01 -2.75 -29.20
N TRP A 522 -16.14 -3.31 -29.59
CA TRP A 522 -17.26 -3.63 -28.71
C TRP A 522 -17.43 -5.14 -28.61
N LYS A 523 -17.45 -5.68 -27.39
CA LYS A 523 -17.57 -7.13 -27.19
C LYS A 523 -18.18 -7.49 -25.85
N SER A 524 -19.19 -8.36 -25.84
CA SER A 524 -19.69 -8.98 -24.61
C SER A 524 -20.22 -7.99 -23.59
N ASN A 525 -20.82 -6.88 -24.03
CA ASN A 525 -21.57 -6.03 -23.12
C ASN A 525 -23.00 -6.59 -22.96
N TYR A 526 -23.55 -6.39 -21.76
CA TYR A 526 -24.97 -6.54 -21.48
C TYR A 526 -25.69 -5.22 -21.76
N TRP A 527 -26.90 -5.36 -22.26
CA TRP A 527 -27.68 -4.33 -22.91
C TRP A 527 -29.14 -4.65 -22.60
N ASP A 528 -29.76 -3.95 -21.66
CA ASP A 528 -31.10 -4.31 -21.18
C ASP A 528 -32.22 -4.12 -22.21
N ASP A 529 -32.00 -3.30 -23.23
CA ASP A 529 -32.85 -3.12 -24.41
C ASP A 529 -32.54 -4.11 -25.57
N TRP A 530 -31.69 -5.13 -25.34
CA TRP A 530 -31.28 -6.07 -26.39
C TRP A 530 -31.25 -7.55 -25.94
N SER A 531 -32.15 -8.36 -26.50
CA SER A 531 -32.30 -9.79 -26.14
C SER A 531 -31.94 -10.80 -27.25
N HIS A 532 -31.43 -10.34 -28.40
CA HIS A 532 -31.25 -11.16 -29.60
C HIS A 532 -29.90 -11.91 -29.65
N PHE A 533 -29.79 -12.96 -30.48
CA PHE A 533 -28.55 -13.71 -30.74
C PHE A 533 -27.57 -13.02 -31.71
N ARG A 534 -27.99 -11.93 -32.35
CA ARG A 534 -27.21 -11.22 -33.38
C ARG A 534 -26.39 -10.07 -32.78
N PRO A 535 -25.35 -9.57 -33.48
CA PRO A 535 -24.59 -8.41 -33.04
C PRO A 535 -25.50 -7.23 -32.69
N ARG A 536 -25.21 -6.53 -31.60
CA ARG A 536 -25.92 -5.30 -31.24
C ARG A 536 -25.32 -4.14 -32.01
N MET A 537 -26.15 -3.42 -32.76
CA MET A 537 -25.75 -2.17 -33.41
C MET A 537 -25.56 -1.08 -32.36
N VAL A 538 -24.40 -0.43 -32.41
CA VAL A 538 -24.11 0.80 -31.68
C VAL A 538 -24.18 1.93 -32.70
N ARG A 539 -25.03 2.93 -32.46
CA ARG A 539 -25.25 4.04 -33.40
C ARG A 539 -24.35 5.22 -33.07
N GLY A 540 -23.97 5.95 -34.10
CA GLY A 540 -23.19 7.16 -33.98
C GLY A 540 -23.25 8.00 -35.25
N SER A 541 -22.33 8.95 -35.37
CA SER A 541 -22.22 9.81 -36.54
C SER A 541 -20.76 10.14 -36.88
N ILE A 542 -20.54 10.53 -38.14
CA ILE A 542 -19.23 10.89 -38.68
C ILE A 542 -19.30 12.17 -39.52
N GLY A 543 -18.17 12.88 -39.53
CA GLY A 543 -17.98 14.11 -40.29
C GLY A 543 -18.73 15.31 -39.72
N ILE A 544 -18.41 16.49 -40.24
CA ILE A 544 -18.98 17.78 -39.83
C ILE A 544 -20.50 17.91 -40.08
N ARG A 545 -21.08 17.02 -40.89
CA ARG A 545 -22.53 16.97 -41.18
C ARG A 545 -23.26 15.89 -40.37
N GLU A 546 -22.58 15.28 -39.39
CA GLU A 546 -23.10 14.21 -38.54
C GLU A 546 -23.80 13.09 -39.32
N LEU A 547 -23.16 12.64 -40.42
CA LEU A 547 -23.70 11.54 -41.22
C LEU A 547 -23.83 10.29 -40.35
N PRO A 548 -24.98 9.58 -40.36
CA PRO A 548 -25.16 8.39 -39.55
C PRO A 548 -24.07 7.34 -39.81
N TRP A 549 -23.56 6.76 -38.73
CA TRP A 549 -22.58 5.68 -38.76
C TRP A 549 -22.92 4.62 -37.72
N VAL A 550 -22.37 3.42 -37.91
CA VAL A 550 -22.65 2.28 -37.03
C VAL A 550 -21.39 1.53 -36.68
N ASN A 551 -21.37 0.99 -35.46
CA ASN A 551 -20.43 -0.01 -35.00
C ASN A 551 -21.24 -1.19 -34.43
N PHE A 552 -20.58 -2.29 -34.07
CA PHE A 552 -21.25 -3.50 -33.59
C PHE A 552 -20.57 -4.07 -32.35
N ASP A 553 -21.36 -4.33 -31.31
CA ASP A 553 -21.00 -5.32 -30.31
C ASP A 553 -21.26 -6.71 -30.91
N TRP A 554 -20.18 -7.42 -31.24
CA TRP A 554 -20.25 -8.68 -31.96
C TRP A 554 -20.78 -9.85 -31.13
N HIS A 555 -20.69 -9.76 -29.80
CA HIS A 555 -21.04 -10.87 -28.91
C HIS A 555 -21.77 -10.41 -27.66
N PRO A 556 -22.92 -9.70 -27.77
CA PRO A 556 -23.63 -9.19 -26.61
C PRO A 556 -24.09 -10.34 -25.70
N ILE A 557 -24.02 -10.12 -24.39
CA ILE A 557 -24.45 -11.12 -23.41
C ILE A 557 -25.89 -10.87 -22.96
N ARG A 558 -26.52 -11.88 -22.37
CA ARG A 558 -27.97 -11.91 -22.08
C ARG A 558 -28.37 -11.64 -20.65
N LYS A 559 -27.42 -11.79 -19.73
CA LYS A 559 -27.63 -11.55 -18.31
C LYS A 559 -26.59 -10.53 -17.88
N PRO A 560 -26.95 -9.59 -17.00
CA PRO A 560 -25.98 -8.65 -16.47
C PRO A 560 -24.89 -9.42 -15.70
N TYR A 561 -23.67 -8.89 -15.72
CA TYR A 561 -22.61 -9.33 -14.84
C TYR A 561 -22.94 -8.99 -13.39
N ASN A 562 -22.78 -9.96 -12.48
CA ASN A 562 -22.89 -9.69 -11.04
C ASN A 562 -21.71 -8.82 -10.58
N ILE A 563 -22.02 -7.73 -9.89
CA ILE A 563 -21.05 -6.96 -9.11
C ILE A 563 -21.15 -7.46 -7.67
N SER A 564 -20.11 -8.12 -7.20
CA SER A 564 -19.87 -8.29 -5.77
C SER A 564 -19.17 -7.03 -5.28
N LEU A 565 -19.91 -6.17 -4.56
CA LEU A 565 -19.31 -5.07 -3.82
C LEU A 565 -18.45 -5.69 -2.72
N VAL A 566 -17.16 -5.35 -2.69
CA VAL A 566 -16.30 -5.61 -1.52
C VAL A 566 -16.57 -4.48 -0.54
N ASP A 567 -17.70 -4.54 0.16
CA ASP A 567 -18.00 -3.62 1.25
C ASP A 567 -17.51 -4.24 2.57
N SER A 568 -16.79 -3.40 3.33
CA SER A 568 -16.40 -3.54 4.75
C SER A 568 -15.38 -4.61 5.13
N TYR A 569 -14.12 -4.17 5.32
CA TYR A 569 -13.39 -4.63 6.50
C TYR A 569 -14.14 -4.12 7.74
N PRO A 570 -14.42 -4.95 8.74
CA PRO A 570 -14.94 -4.47 10.02
C PRO A 570 -13.91 -3.52 10.64
N LEU A 571 -14.35 -2.31 11.01
CA LEU A 571 -13.58 -1.42 11.87
C LEU A 571 -13.17 -2.19 13.13
N PRO A 572 -11.91 -2.12 13.58
CA PRO A 572 -11.57 -2.60 14.91
C PRO A 572 -12.39 -1.78 15.91
N HIS A 573 -13.18 -2.48 16.72
CA HIS A 573 -13.92 -1.87 17.82
C HIS A 573 -12.96 -1.08 18.71
N HIS A 574 -13.32 0.19 18.96
CA HIS A 574 -12.68 1.07 19.92
C HIS A 574 -12.45 0.34 21.25
N PHE A 575 -11.21 0.37 21.74
CA PHE A 575 -10.92 0.17 23.17
C PHE A 575 -10.69 1.53 23.81
N SER A 576 -11.54 1.82 24.79
CA SER A 576 -11.36 2.80 25.87
C SER A 576 -10.12 2.53 26.69
#